data_AF-A0A484YJN5-F1
#
_entry.id   AF-A0A484YJN5-F1
#
_cell.length_a   1.000
_cell.length_b   1.000
_cell.length_c   1.000
_cell.angle_alpha   90.00
_cell.angle_beta   90.00
_cell.angle_gamma   90.00
#
_symmetry.space_group_name_H-M   'P 1'
#
loop_
_entity.id
_entity.type
_entity.pdbx_description
1 polymer ?
#
loop_
_entity_poly.entity_id
_entity_poly.type
_entity_poly.pdbx_seq_one_letter_code
_entity_poly.pdbx_strand_id
1 'polypeptide(L)'
;MPEATRVHLEPTINLPLSNNWGSINTEAKLLATHYQQTNLDWYNSRNTTKLAESANRVMPQFKVDGRMVFERDMEMLAPGYTQTLEPRAQYLYVHIAIRAKSITTTRRCCNLTTPACSGTGLTAVLTVLPPLTR
;
A
#
# COMPACT_ATOMS: atom_id res chain seq x y z
N MET A 1 -1.15 34.66 -4.23
CA MET A 1 -1.45 33.23 -4.38
C MET A 1 -1.00 32.53 -3.11
N PRO A 2 -1.72 31.52 -2.60
CA PRO A 2 -1.32 30.81 -1.39
C PRO A 2 0.00 30.08 -1.60
N GLU A 3 0.85 30.09 -0.58
CA GLU A 3 2.13 29.39 -0.58
C GLU A 3 2.11 28.27 0.47
N ALA A 4 2.90 27.22 0.27
CA ALA A 4 2.93 26.09 1.18
C ALA A 4 4.33 25.48 1.27
N THR A 5 4.81 25.32 2.50
CA THR A 5 5.99 24.51 2.83
C THR A 5 5.53 23.13 3.28
N ARG A 6 6.15 22.08 2.75
CA ARG A 6 5.81 20.69 3.07
C ARG A 6 7.05 19.95 3.57
N VAL A 7 6.95 19.37 4.76
CA VAL A 7 7.94 18.44 5.31
C VAL A 7 7.34 17.03 5.31
N HIS A 8 8.11 16.05 4.85
CA HIS A 8 7.67 14.66 4.74
C HIS A 8 8.72 13.72 5.35
N LEU A 9 8.27 12.84 6.22
CA LEU A 9 9.08 11.83 6.89
C LEU A 9 8.42 10.46 6.68
N GLU A 10 9.24 9.49 6.30
CA GLU A 10 8.79 8.14 5.98
C GLU A 10 9.76 7.08 6.54
N PRO A 11 9.76 6.83 7.86
CA PRO A 11 10.45 5.66 8.39
C PRO A 11 9.75 4.39 7.90
N THR A 12 10.56 3.43 7.45
CA THR A 12 10.11 2.14 6.95
C THR A 12 10.93 1.03 7.60
N ILE A 13 10.24 0.00 8.09
CA ILE A 13 10.83 -1.23 8.62
C ILE A 13 10.36 -2.38 7.75
N ASN A 14 11.30 -3.20 7.31
CA ASN A 14 11.10 -4.33 6.41
C ASN A 14 11.71 -5.57 7.08
N LEU A 15 10.93 -6.64 7.13
CA LEU A 15 11.36 -7.97 7.56
C LEU A 15 11.06 -8.99 6.46
N PRO A 16 12.05 -9.30 5.62
CA PRO A 16 11.92 -10.30 4.58
C PRO A 16 12.34 -11.67 5.11
N LEU A 17 11.43 -12.65 5.05
CA LEU A 17 11.69 -14.04 5.35
C LEU A 17 11.55 -14.84 4.05
N SER A 18 12.60 -15.56 3.64
CA SER A 18 12.61 -16.31 2.39
C SER A 18 13.17 -17.70 2.60
N ASN A 19 12.48 -18.69 2.02
CA ASN A 19 12.85 -20.09 1.98
C ASN A 19 12.80 -20.59 0.52
N ASN A 20 13.23 -21.82 0.27
CA ASN A 20 13.29 -22.40 -1.08
C ASN A 20 11.91 -22.53 -1.76
N TRP A 21 10.83 -22.63 -0.98
CA TRP A 21 9.46 -22.88 -1.49
C TRP A 21 8.51 -21.70 -1.25
N GLY A 22 9.01 -20.57 -0.73
CA GLY A 22 8.16 -19.41 -0.48
C GLY A 22 8.87 -18.26 0.23
N SER A 23 8.23 -17.10 0.21
CA SER A 23 8.71 -15.87 0.83
C SER A 23 7.58 -15.13 1.51
N ILE A 24 7.81 -14.61 2.71
CA ILE A 24 6.90 -13.70 3.41
C ILE A 24 7.65 -12.41 3.68
N ASN A 25 7.08 -11.29 3.29
CA ASN A 25 7.62 -9.96 3.53
C ASN A 25 6.64 -9.15 4.38
N THR A 26 7.08 -8.73 5.57
CA THR A 26 6.32 -7.84 6.45
C THR A 26 6.94 -6.45 6.40
N GLU A 27 6.15 -5.45 6.04
CA GLU A 27 6.57 -4.05 5.93
C GLU A 27 5.67 -3.16 6.78
N ALA A 28 6.28 -2.37 7.65
CA ALA A 28 5.63 -1.32 8.41
C ALA A 28 6.21 0.03 8.01
N LYS A 29 5.35 0.96 7.61
CA LYS A 29 5.71 2.30 7.13
C LYS A 29 4.88 3.34 7.86
N LEU A 30 5.48 4.48 8.20
CA LEU A 30 4.76 5.59 8.81
C LEU A 30 4.92 6.84 7.95
N LEU A 31 3.85 7.29 7.31
CA LEU A 31 3.86 8.49 6.48
C LEU A 31 3.48 9.70 7.34
N ALA A 32 4.47 10.48 7.76
CA ALA A 32 4.25 11.72 8.49
C ALA A 32 4.49 12.93 7.57
N THR A 33 3.47 13.75 7.35
CA THR A 33 3.57 14.95 6.53
C THR A 33 3.06 16.15 7.30
N HIS A 34 3.87 17.21 7.35
CA HIS A 34 3.51 18.50 7.92
C HIS A 34 3.41 19.53 6.79
N TYR A 35 2.29 20.27 6.77
CA TYR A 35 2.05 21.36 5.84
C TYR A 35 1.95 22.66 6.61
N GLN A 36 2.75 23.64 6.20
CA GLN A 36 2.63 25.03 6.64
C GLN A 36 2.21 25.88 5.44
N GLN A 37 1.01 26.42 5.48
CA GLN A 37 0.39 27.18 4.41
C GLN A 37 0.32 28.65 4.82
N THR A 38 0.63 29.57 3.92
CA THR A 38 0.58 31.02 4.15
C THR A 38 -0.25 31.70 3.05
N ASN A 39 -0.69 32.95 3.31
CA ASN A 39 -1.50 33.74 2.37
C ASN A 39 -2.86 33.09 2.02
N LEU A 40 -3.58 32.60 3.05
CA LEU A 40 -4.84 31.87 2.89
C LEU A 40 -6.09 32.75 2.88
N ASP A 41 -6.01 34.02 3.28
CA ASP A 41 -7.19 34.88 3.49
C ASP A 41 -8.00 35.11 2.20
N TRP A 42 -7.30 35.32 1.08
CA TRP A 42 -7.91 35.43 -0.24
C TRP A 42 -8.60 34.12 -0.68
N TYR A 43 -8.03 32.97 -0.32
CA TYR A 43 -8.59 31.67 -0.67
C TYR A 43 -9.77 31.29 0.24
N ASN A 44 -9.66 31.50 1.54
CA ASN A 44 -10.65 31.14 2.55
C ASN A 44 -11.89 32.06 2.54
N SER A 45 -11.77 33.27 1.97
CA SER A 45 -12.91 34.18 1.77
C SER A 45 -13.77 33.83 0.55
N ARG A 46 -13.24 33.04 -0.40
CA ARG A 46 -13.90 32.70 -1.68
C ARG A 46 -14.31 31.24 -1.82
N ASN A 47 -13.86 30.38 -0.90
CA ASN A 47 -14.11 28.95 -0.95
C ASN A 47 -14.84 28.45 0.30
N THR A 48 -15.81 27.56 0.11
CA THR A 48 -16.54 26.88 1.19
C THR A 48 -15.64 25.93 1.98
N THR A 49 -14.62 25.36 1.33
CA THR A 49 -13.63 24.48 1.98
C THR A 49 -12.45 25.32 2.47
N LYS A 50 -12.41 25.59 3.77
CA LYS A 50 -11.33 26.35 4.39
C LYS A 50 -10.07 25.49 4.48
N LEU A 51 -8.94 26.08 4.16
CA LEU A 51 -7.62 25.52 4.37
C LEU A 51 -7.11 25.99 5.74
N ALA A 52 -6.53 25.07 6.49
CA ALA A 52 -5.85 25.36 7.74
C ALA A 52 -4.40 25.79 7.47
N GLU A 53 -3.92 26.78 8.23
CA GLU A 53 -2.53 27.27 8.18
C GLU A 53 -1.52 26.14 8.47
N SER A 54 -1.82 25.30 9.47
CA SER A 54 -1.04 24.10 9.79
C SER A 54 -1.90 22.85 9.65
N ALA A 55 -1.43 21.89 8.85
CA ALA A 55 -2.07 20.58 8.71
C ALA A 55 -1.07 19.43 8.94
N ASN A 56 -1.44 18.52 9.84
CA ASN A 56 -0.67 17.31 10.13
C ASN A 56 -1.39 16.09 9.59
N ARG A 57 -0.67 15.28 8.82
CA ARG A 57 -1.15 14.01 8.29
C ARG A 57 -0.20 12.89 8.71
N VAL A 58 -0.70 11.96 9.53
CA VAL A 58 0.04 10.77 9.94
C VAL A 58 -0.73 9.55 9.45
N MET A 59 -0.09 8.72 8.63
CA MET A 59 -0.71 7.53 8.07
C MET A 59 0.21 6.34 8.28
N PRO A 60 -0.04 5.49 9.31
CA PRO A 60 0.64 4.22 9.40
C PRO A 60 0.10 3.28 8.32
N GLN A 61 1.02 2.59 7.67
CA GLN A 61 0.80 1.59 6.64
C GLN A 61 1.46 0.30 7.09
N PHE A 62 0.69 -0.78 7.09
CA PHE A 62 1.16 -2.12 7.37
C PHE A 62 0.85 -3.01 6.16
N LYS A 63 1.85 -3.74 5.69
CA LYS A 63 1.77 -4.59 4.50
C LYS A 63 2.40 -5.94 4.80
N VAL A 64 1.69 -7.01 4.46
CA VAL A 64 2.19 -8.38 4.51
C VAL A 64 2.02 -8.99 3.13
N ASP A 65 3.12 -9.43 2.50
CA ASP A 65 3.13 -10.09 1.20
C ASP A 65 3.65 -11.51 1.37
N GLY A 66 2.82 -12.52 1.12
CA GLY A 66 3.18 -13.92 1.10
C GLY A 66 3.20 -14.45 -0.32
N ARG A 67 4.24 -15.20 -0.68
CA ARG A 67 4.38 -15.92 -1.94
C ARG A 67 4.82 -17.34 -1.65
N MET A 68 4.29 -18.30 -2.39
CA MET A 68 4.75 -19.68 -2.35
C MET A 68 4.97 -20.17 -3.77
N VAL A 69 5.79 -21.20 -3.92
CA VAL A 69 6.04 -21.86 -5.20
C VAL A 69 5.83 -23.35 -4.98
N PHE A 70 4.84 -23.91 -5.65
CA PHE A 70 4.58 -25.35 -5.66
C PHE A 70 4.92 -25.89 -7.03
N GLU A 71 5.75 -26.93 -7.09
CA GLU A 71 6.11 -27.59 -8.33
C GLU A 71 5.49 -28.99 -8.35
N ARG A 72 4.96 -29.40 -9.49
CA ARG A 72 4.52 -30.78 -9.72
C ARG A 72 4.93 -31.25 -11.10
N ASP A 73 5.38 -32.50 -11.17
CA ASP A 73 5.65 -33.15 -12.43
C ASP A 73 4.35 -33.61 -13.09
N MET A 74 4.21 -33.29 -14.38
CA MET A 74 3.03 -33.60 -15.17
C MET A 74 3.34 -34.70 -16.20
N GLU A 75 3.64 -35.90 -15.70
CA GLU A 75 3.90 -37.07 -16.56
C GLU A 75 2.70 -37.45 -17.45
N MET A 76 1.47 -37.07 -17.05
CA MET A 76 0.25 -37.32 -17.83
C MET A 76 0.15 -36.46 -19.12
N LEU A 77 0.78 -35.27 -19.16
CA LEU A 77 0.71 -34.40 -20.34
C LEU A 77 1.79 -34.77 -21.37
N ALA A 78 3.02 -34.96 -20.89
CA ALA A 78 4.16 -35.53 -21.61
C ALA A 78 5.33 -35.72 -20.62
N PRO A 79 6.26 -36.67 -20.86
CA PRO A 79 7.43 -36.86 -20.02
C PRO A 79 8.27 -35.57 -19.91
N GLY A 80 8.56 -35.14 -18.67
CA GLY A 80 9.46 -34.03 -18.38
C GLY A 80 8.83 -32.62 -18.31
N TYR A 81 7.50 -32.49 -18.36
CA TYR A 81 6.83 -31.22 -18.09
C TYR A 81 6.68 -30.97 -16.58
N THR A 82 7.06 -29.77 -16.13
CA THR A 82 6.88 -29.34 -14.73
C THR A 82 5.90 -28.17 -14.70
N GLN A 83 4.88 -28.28 -13.85
CA GLN A 83 3.94 -27.20 -13.59
C GLN A 83 4.28 -26.52 -12.28
N THR A 84 4.41 -25.20 -12.32
CA THR A 84 4.57 -24.37 -11.13
C THR A 84 3.27 -23.63 -10.82
N LEU A 85 2.84 -23.71 -9.56
CA LEU A 85 1.72 -22.96 -9.01
C LEU A 85 2.28 -21.97 -8.00
N GLU A 86 2.11 -20.68 -8.29
CA GLU A 86 2.65 -19.59 -7.49
C GLU A 86 1.52 -18.77 -6.85
N PRO A 87 0.98 -19.20 -5.70
CA PRO A 87 0.00 -18.40 -4.99
C PRO A 87 0.69 -17.23 -4.28
N ARG A 88 0.08 -16.06 -4.42
CA ARG A 88 0.47 -14.82 -3.76
C ARG A 88 -0.72 -14.24 -3.01
N ALA A 89 -0.51 -13.94 -1.74
CA ALA A 89 -1.48 -13.24 -0.91
C ALA A 89 -0.83 -11.96 -0.39
N GLN A 90 -1.56 -10.84 -0.49
CA GLN A 90 -1.13 -9.56 0.05
C GLN A 90 -2.23 -8.99 0.93
N TYR A 91 -1.86 -8.62 2.15
CA TYR A 91 -2.70 -7.85 3.05
C TYR A 91 -2.12 -6.44 3.21
N LEU A 92 -2.94 -5.43 2.97
CA LEU A 92 -2.59 -4.03 3.13
C LEU A 92 -3.57 -3.38 4.10
N TYR A 93 -3.02 -2.78 5.15
CA TYR A 93 -3.76 -1.99 6.11
C TYR A 93 -3.21 -0.57 6.14
N VAL A 94 -4.07 0.41 5.86
CA VAL A 94 -3.72 1.83 5.92
C VAL A 94 -4.70 2.53 6.84
N HIS A 95 -4.19 3.17 7.89
CA HIS A 95 -4.98 4.03 8.74
C HIS A 95 -4.69 5.50 8.44
N ILE A 96 -5.72 6.32 8.42
CA ILE A 96 -5.64 7.74 8.12
C ILE A 96 -5.93 8.51 9.40
N ALA A 97 -4.88 9.07 10.03
CA ALA A 97 -5.02 10.02 11.12
C ALA A 97 -4.71 11.43 10.62
N ILE A 98 -5.77 12.17 10.26
CA ILE A 98 -5.64 13.59 9.93
C ILE A 98 -5.90 14.39 11.20
N ARG A 99 -4.93 15.21 11.61
CA ARG A 99 -5.14 16.21 12.66
C ARG A 99 -5.07 17.58 12.01
N ALA A 100 -6.21 18.05 11.54
CA ALA A 100 -6.37 19.36 10.95
C ALA A 100 -7.46 20.12 11.72
N LYS A 101 -7.14 21.32 12.20
CA LYS A 101 -8.05 22.13 13.04
C LYS A 101 -9.28 22.66 12.26
N SER A 102 -9.31 22.50 10.94
CA SER A 102 -10.49 22.78 10.11
C SER A 102 -10.21 22.27 8.70
N ILE A 103 -10.29 20.96 8.48
CA ILE A 103 -10.30 20.41 7.12
C ILE A 103 -11.51 19.49 7.02
N THR A 104 -12.61 20.07 6.56
CA THR A 104 -13.73 19.33 5.98
C THR A 104 -13.27 18.80 4.62
N THR A 105 -12.46 17.73 4.61
CA THR A 105 -12.08 17.05 3.35
C THR A 105 -13.14 16.01 3.01
N THR A 106 -14.03 16.41 2.10
CA THR A 106 -14.78 15.47 1.28
C THR A 106 -13.93 15.15 0.05
N ARG A 107 -13.25 14.00 0.01
CA ARG A 107 -12.74 13.41 -1.24
C ARG A 107 -12.96 11.90 -1.28
N ARG A 108 -13.49 11.47 -2.42
CA ARG A 108 -14.13 10.18 -2.74
C ARG A 108 -13.15 9.03 -3.02
N CYS A 109 -12.36 8.57 -2.05
CA CYS A 109 -11.66 7.29 -2.20
C CYS A 109 -11.82 6.31 -1.04
N CYS A 110 -12.38 6.73 0.10
CA CYS A 110 -12.85 5.84 1.14
C CYS A 110 -14.23 6.37 1.58
N ASN A 111 -15.23 5.49 1.71
CA ASN A 111 -16.52 5.85 2.31
C ASN A 111 -16.26 6.50 3.68
N LEU A 112 -16.91 7.64 3.93
CA LEU A 112 -16.49 8.68 4.89
C LEU A 112 -16.61 8.32 6.39
N THR A 113 -16.75 7.05 6.75
CA THR A 113 -17.02 6.60 8.13
C THR A 113 -15.95 5.71 8.74
N THR A 114 -14.98 5.21 7.96
CA THR A 114 -13.89 4.39 8.51
C THR A 114 -12.55 5.13 8.46
N PRO A 115 -11.89 5.37 9.61
CA PRO A 115 -10.55 5.97 9.63
C PRO A 115 -9.46 4.98 9.13
N ALA A 116 -9.84 3.79 8.68
CA ALA A 116 -8.95 2.76 8.16
C ALA A 116 -9.50 2.18 6.85
N CYS A 117 -8.62 2.01 5.87
CA CYS A 117 -8.87 1.29 4.63
C CYS A 117 -7.98 0.03 4.63
N SER A 118 -8.61 -1.15 4.62
CA SER A 118 -7.97 -2.46 4.54
C SER A 118 -8.29 -3.12 3.20
N GLY A 119 -7.30 -3.81 2.63
CA GLY A 119 -7.45 -4.53 1.38
C GLY A 119 -6.70 -5.86 1.44
N THR A 120 -7.34 -6.91 0.93
CA THR A 120 -6.73 -8.22 0.76
C THR A 120 -6.73 -8.56 -0.73
N GLY A 121 -5.56 -8.82 -1.30
CA GLY A 121 -5.39 -9.27 -2.68
C GLY A 121 -4.88 -10.70 -2.69
N LEU A 122 -5.59 -11.59 -3.40
CA LEU A 122 -5.12 -12.95 -3.68
C LEU A 122 -4.92 -13.09 -5.19
N THR A 123 -3.76 -13.59 -5.60
CA THR A 123 -3.43 -13.84 -7.00
C THR A 123 -2.68 -15.16 -7.08
N ALA A 124 -3.08 -16.06 -7.98
CA ALA A 124 -2.34 -17.27 -8.26
C ALA A 124 -1.92 -17.27 -9.72
N VAL A 125 -0.63 -17.50 -9.97
CA VAL A 125 -0.09 -17.67 -11.31
C VAL A 125 0.19 -19.16 -11.53
N LEU A 126 -0.26 -19.67 -12.67
CA LEU A 126 -0.02 -21.06 -13.08
C LEU A 126 0.88 -21.04 -14.30
N THR A 127 2.09 -21.57 -14.17
CA THR A 127 3.06 -21.64 -15.26
C THR A 127 3.36 -23.10 -15.56
N VAL A 128 3.38 -23.47 -16.85
CA VAL A 128 3.78 -24.81 -17.30
C VAL A 128 5.09 -24.65 -18.06
N LEU A 129 6.16 -25.22 -17.54
CA LEU A 129 7.48 -25.18 -18.15
C LEU A 129 7.69 -26.47 -18.97
N PRO A 130 8.15 -26.37 -20.23
CA PRO A 130 8.56 -27.53 -21.00
C PRO A 130 9.84 -28.15 -20.41
N PRO A 131 10.13 -29.44 -20.69
CA PRO A 131 11.38 -30.07 -20.30
C PRO A 131 12.57 -29.26 -20.79
N LEU A 132 13.53 -28.98 -19.90
CA LEU A 132 14.85 -28.48 -20.28
C LEU A 132 15.50 -29.53 -21.19
N THR A 133 15.43 -29.34 -22.50
CA THR A 133 16.24 -30.09 -23.46
C THR A 133 17.69 -29.83 -23.13
N ARG A 134 18.34 -30.86 -22.59
CA ARG A 134 19.79 -30.92 -22.40
C ARG A 134 20.50 -31.15 -23.73
#